data_AF-A0A7W7MPS4-F1
#
_entry.id   AF-A0A7W7MPS4-F1
#
_cell.length_a   1.000
_cell.length_b   1.000
_cell.length_c   1.000
_cell.angle_alpha   90.00
_cell.angle_beta   90.00
_cell.angle_gamma   90.00
#
_symmetry.space_group_name_H-M   'P 1'
#
loop_
_entity.id
_entity.type
_entity.pdbx_description
1 polymer ?
#
loop_
_entity_poly.entity_id
_entity_poly.type
_entity_poly.pdbx_seq_one_letter_code
_entity_poly.pdbx_strand_id
1 'polypeptide(L)' 'MPRADELTVVHHDDTVSRFTDVTYTLTREGLRVLTAAGDEKAFTRFDVLTTHARLAHGGLAA' A
#
# COMPACT_ATOMS: atom_id res chain seq x y z
N MET A 1 -5.20 10.91 2.51
CA MET A 1 -4.48 9.63 2.41
C MET A 1 -5.04 8.89 1.21
N PRO A 2 -4.23 8.44 0.24
CA PRO A 2 -4.71 7.62 -0.88
C PRO A 2 -5.29 6.28 -0.40
N ARG A 3 -6.34 5.83 -1.07
CA ARG A 3 -6.93 4.48 -0.92
C ARG A 3 -6.44 3.57 -2.05
N ALA A 4 -6.36 2.28 -1.80
CA ALA A 4 -6.11 1.25 -2.80
C ALA A 4 -6.94 0.00 -2.48
N ASP A 5 -7.57 -0.60 -3.48
CA ASP A 5 -8.26 -1.88 -3.35
C ASP A 5 -7.25 -3.01 -3.17
N GLU A 6 -6.09 -2.89 -3.83
CA GLU A 6 -4.92 -3.72 -3.58
C GLU A 6 -3.66 -2.85 -3.55
N LEU A 7 -2.86 -3.00 -2.49
CA LEU A 7 -1.55 -2.39 -2.37
C LEU A 7 -0.50 -3.49 -2.30
N THR A 8 0.38 -3.52 -3.29
CA THR A 8 1.58 -4.36 -3.26
C THR A 8 2.77 -3.51 -2.80
N VAL A 9 3.48 -4.00 -1.78
CA VAL A 9 4.70 -3.40 -1.25
C VAL A 9 5.84 -4.36 -1.54
N VAL A 10 6.81 -3.89 -2.33
CA VAL A 10 8.04 -4.63 -2.62
C VAL A 10 9.11 -4.12 -1.67
N HIS A 11 9.74 -5.05 -0.96
CA HIS A 11 10.77 -4.76 0.01
C HIS A 11 12.16 -4.84 -0.61
N HIS A 12 13.16 -4.24 0.05
CA HIS A 12 14.56 -4.31 -0.39
C HIS A 12 15.20 -5.70 -0.28
N ASP A 13 14.60 -6.60 0.51
CA ASP A 13 15.00 -8.01 0.62
C ASP A 13 14.27 -8.91 -0.41
N ASP A 14 13.67 -8.30 -1.43
CA ASP A 14 12.85 -8.92 -2.47
C ASP A 14 11.57 -9.63 -1.96
N THR A 15 11.22 -9.48 -0.68
CA THR A 15 9.94 -9.95 -0.18
C THR A 15 8.80 -9.05 -0.68
N VAL A 16 7.60 -9.62 -0.78
CA VAL A 16 6.41 -8.89 -1.25
C VAL A 16 5.30 -9.01 -0.24
N SER A 17 4.80 -7.88 0.23
CA SER A 17 3.59 -7.79 1.04
C SER A 17 2.42 -7.30 0.20
N ARG A 18 1.26 -7.95 0.33
CA ARG A 18 0.03 -7.54 -0.35
C ARG A 18 -1.03 -7.21 0.69
N PHE A 19 -1.71 -6.10 0.47
CA PHE A 19 -2.81 -5.63 1.30
C PHE A 19 -4.02 -5.37 0.42
N THR A 20 -5.21 -5.63 0.95
CA THR A 20 -6.48 -5.38 0.27
C THR A 20 -7.29 -4.36 1.05
N ASP A 21 -8.00 -3.51 0.32
CA ASP A 21 -8.84 -2.43 0.83
C ASP A 21 -8.14 -1.61 1.93
N VAL A 22 -7.14 -0.84 1.52
CA VAL A 22 -6.28 -0.08 2.43
C VAL A 22 -6.26 1.40 2.13
N THR A 23 -6.01 2.16 3.17
CA THR A 23 -5.55 3.55 3.06
C THR A 23 -4.06 3.57 3.37
N TYR A 24 -3.26 4.29 2.61
CA TYR A 24 -1.82 4.33 2.84
C TYR A 24 -1.26 5.75 2.77
N THR A 25 -0.12 5.96 3.41
CA THR A 25 0.63 7.20 3.33
C THR A 25 2.09 6.87 3.16
N LEU A 26 2.66 7.31 2.03
CA LEU A 26 4.10 7.27 1.81
C LEU A 26 4.70 8.61 2.21
N THR A 27 5.68 8.58 3.11
CA THR A 27 6.42 9.73 3.60
C THR A 27 7.92 9.48 3.47
N ARG A 28 8.75 10.49 3.78
CA ARG A 28 10.20 10.33 3.85
C ARG A 28 10.65 9.29 4.89
N GLU A 29 9.86 9.09 5.94
CA GLU A 29 10.17 8.14 7.01
C GLU A 29 9.74 6.70 6.67
N GLY A 30 8.98 6.53 5.59
CA GLY A 30 8.55 5.24 5.09
C GLY A 30 7.06 5.19 4.76
N LEU A 31 6.51 3.98 4.80
CA LEU A 31 5.14 3.68 4.41
C LEU A 31 4.29 3.32 5.63
N ARG A 32 3.13 3.96 5.76
CA ARG A 32 2.06 3.54 6.67
C ARG A 32 0.90 2.98 5.86
N VAL A 33 0.39 1.83 6.27
CA VAL A 33 -0.77 1.15 5.68
C VAL A 33 -1.80 0.94 6.78
N LEU A 34 -3.04 1.36 6.52
CA LEU A 34 -4.19 1.14 7.38
C LEU A 34 -5.19 0.27 6.63
N THR A 35 -5.45 -0.93 7.14
CA THR A 35 -6.43 -1.85 6.55
C THR A 35 -7.86 -1.44 6.88
N ALA A 36 -8.83 -1.89 6.10
CA ALA A 36 -10.24 -1.72 6.41
C ALA A 36 -10.66 -2.36 7.75
N ALA A 37 -9.92 -3.38 8.21
CA ALA A 37 -10.11 -3.98 9.54
C ALA A 37 -9.59 -3.09 10.68
N GLY A 38 -8.90 -1.99 10.36
CA GLY A 38 -8.29 -1.08 11.33
C GLY A 38 -6.86 -1.44 11.73
N ASP A 39 -6.26 -2.46 11.11
CA ASP A 39 -4.87 -2.81 11.37
C ASP A 39 -3.93 -1.78 10.76
N GLU A 40 -3.01 -1.25 11.56
CA GLU A 40 -1.94 -0.38 11.10
C GLU A 40 -0.65 -1.19 10.92
N LYS A 41 -0.02 -1.03 9.75
CA LYS A 41 1.31 -1.54 9.48
C LYS A 41 2.24 -0.43 9.02
N ALA A 42 3.35 -0.28 9.70
CA ALA A 42 4.38 0.69 9.39
C ALA A 42 5.64 0.00 8.86
N PHE A 43 6.19 0.53 7.78
CA PHE A 43 7.46 0.13 7.20
C PHE A 43 8.39 1.33 7.19
N THR A 44 9.67 1.11 7.51
CA THR A 44 10.65 2.19 7.46
C THR A 44 11.00 2.53 6.02
N ARG A 45 11.60 3.70 5.81
CA ARG A 45 12.06 4.15 4.49
C ARG A 45 13.07 3.21 3.81
N PHE A 46 13.72 2.33 4.56
CA PHE A 46 14.72 1.39 4.04
C PHE A 46 14.16 -0.01 3.82
N ASP A 47 12.94 -0.27 4.28
CA ASP A 47 12.27 -1.55 4.04
C ASP A 47 11.62 -1.56 2.66
N VAL A 48 11.04 -0.42 2.24
CA VAL A 48 10.23 -0.33 1.03
C VAL A 48 11.07 0.11 -0.17
N LEU A 49 11.21 -0.78 -1.15
CA LEU A 49 11.80 -0.48 -2.45
C LEU A 49 10.81 0.25 -3.36
N THR A 50 9.58 -0.26 -3.48
CA THR A 50 8.52 0.35 -4.29
C THR A 50 7.12 -0.08 -3.85
N THR A 51 6.11 0.71 -4.20
CA THR A 51 4.70 0.38 -3.97
C THR A 51 3.90 0.43 -5.27
N HIS A 52 3.02 -0.55 -5.47
CA HIS A 52 2.07 -0.59 -6.56
C HIS A 52 0.65 -0.54 -5.98
N ALA A 53 -0.04 0.58 -6.19
CA ALA A 53 -1.43 0.76 -5.79
C ALA A 53 -2.35 0.46 -6.97
N ARG A 54 -3.27 -0.47 -6.77
CA ARG A 54 -4.36 -0.76 -7.69
C ARG A 54 -5.66 -0.20 -7.13
N LEU A 55 -6.24 0.73 -7.89
CA LEU A 55 -7.61 1.18 -7.72
C LEU A 55 -8.46 0.36 -8.68
N ALA A 56 -9.35 -0.48 -8.16
CA ALA A 56 -10.46 -1.02 -8.90
C ALA A 56 -11.44 0.13 -9.15
N HIS A 57 -11.18 0.96 -10.15
CA HIS A 57 -12.24 1.77 -10.70
C HIS A 57 -13.35 0.82 -11.17
N GLY A 58 -14.51 0.86 -10.50
CA GLY A 58 -15.75 0.37 -11.08
C GLY A 58 -15.83 0.95 -12.48
N GLY A 59 -15.87 0.06 -13.48
CA GLY A 59 -15.45 0.36 -14.85
C GLY A 59 -15.91 1.73 -15.32
N LEU A 60 -15.02 2.46 -15.98
CA LEU A 60 -15.44 3.56 -16.85
C LEU A 60 -16.38 2.94 -17.88
N ALA A 61 -17.68 2.99 -17.60
CA ALA A 61 -18.72 2.67 -18.55
C ALA A 61 -18.57 3.68 -19.68
N ALA A 62 -17.95 3.23 -20.76
CA ALA A 62 -17.87 3.93 -22.03
C ALA A 62 -19.17 3.75 -22.82
#